data_AF-A0A9E5HJB3-F1
#
_entry.id   AF-A0A9E5HJB3-F1
#
_cell.length_a   1.000
_cell.length_b   1.000
_cell.length_c   1.000
_cell.angle_alpha   90.00
_cell.angle_beta   90.00
_cell.angle_gamma   90.00
#
_symmetry.space_group_name_H-M   'P 1'
#
loop_
_entity.id
_entity.type
_entity.pdbx_description
1 polymer ?
#
loop_
_entity_poly.entity_id
_entity_poly.type
_entity_poly.pdbx_seq_one_letter_code
_entity_poly.pdbx_strand_id
1 'polypeptide(L)'
;MAYALSEGLDAPNRIFQLAYIIARVESYDVLQGFQVKNLTARNRLFNELLNYVAAAIVMPYDAFYDVATKTRYDIDRIAAAFGVTFEQVAHRLTTLQASGKQGIPFFLIRLDRAGNITKRVNPNNAVLADFGGRCSVWNIHNALQSPNVVLTQAVELPDGTRYATIARTTDRSVYSRKTQDRRMIAALGCELQFAKDITYFDESGHRFDQDPAPIGLNCQTCERHHCAQRAHHPLHVTLNFETHRRGATRYEN
;
A
#
# COMPACT_ATOMS: atom_id res chain seq x y z
N MET A 1 -35.33 -5.95 -4.45
CA MET A 1 -34.51 -4.71 -4.42
C MET A 1 -33.95 -4.50 -5.82
N ALA A 2 -34.09 -3.31 -6.41
CA ALA A 2 -33.42 -2.97 -7.66
C ALA A 2 -32.02 -2.42 -7.32
N TYR A 3 -30.97 -3.01 -7.91
CA TYR A 3 -29.60 -2.49 -7.79
C TYR A 3 -29.37 -1.45 -8.88
N ALA A 4 -28.85 -0.29 -8.50
CA ALA A 4 -28.39 0.75 -9.43
C ALA A 4 -26.89 0.98 -9.22
N LEU A 5 -26.16 1.11 -10.32
CA LEU A 5 -24.74 1.48 -10.29
C LEU A 5 -24.58 2.97 -10.55
N SER A 6 -23.59 3.58 -9.89
CA SER A 6 -23.24 4.98 -10.15
C SER A 6 -22.67 5.14 -11.57
N GLU A 7 -23.17 6.12 -12.30
CA GLU A 7 -22.67 6.51 -13.63
C GLU A 7 -21.26 7.11 -13.59
N GLY A 8 -20.79 7.52 -12.41
CA GLY A 8 -19.45 8.08 -12.22
C GLY A 8 -18.33 7.04 -12.08
N LEU A 9 -18.64 5.75 -12.20
CA LEU A 9 -17.67 4.66 -12.15
C LEU A 9 -17.12 4.35 -13.54
N ASP A 10 -15.80 4.28 -13.64
CA ASP A 10 -15.09 3.74 -14.80
C ASP A 10 -15.32 2.21 -14.93
N ALA A 11 -14.84 1.64 -16.04
CA ALA A 11 -15.07 0.22 -16.33
C ALA A 11 -14.54 -0.73 -15.23
N PRO A 12 -13.28 -0.61 -14.74
CA PRO A 12 -12.78 -1.46 -13.66
C PRO A 12 -13.61 -1.37 -12.38
N ASN A 13 -14.00 -0.16 -11.96
CA ASN A 13 -14.79 0.01 -10.75
C ASN A 13 -16.24 -0.47 -10.91
N ARG A 14 -16.84 -0.36 -12.11
CA ARG A 14 -18.17 -0.95 -12.39
C ARG A 14 -18.15 -2.47 -12.28
N ILE A 15 -17.16 -3.13 -12.89
CA ILE A 15 -16.98 -4.58 -12.81
C ILE A 15 -16.82 -5.02 -11.35
N PHE A 16 -15.98 -4.31 -10.60
CA PHE A 16 -15.77 -4.62 -9.18
C PHE A 16 -17.05 -4.42 -8.35
N GLN A 17 -17.84 -3.38 -8.60
CA GLN A 17 -19.12 -3.18 -7.91
C GLN A 17 -20.14 -4.27 -8.23
N LEU A 18 -20.19 -4.75 -9.47
CA LEU A 18 -21.02 -5.90 -9.82
C LEU A 18 -20.56 -7.17 -9.08
N ALA A 19 -19.25 -7.44 -9.06
CA ALA A 19 -18.68 -8.56 -8.30
C ALA A 19 -18.98 -8.44 -6.79
N TYR A 20 -18.97 -7.23 -6.24
CA TYR A 20 -19.37 -6.97 -4.85
C TYR A 20 -20.84 -7.29 -4.58
N ILE A 21 -21.75 -6.90 -5.50
CA ILE A 21 -23.17 -7.25 -5.37
C ILE A 21 -23.37 -8.76 -5.43
N ILE A 22 -22.70 -9.45 -6.38
CA ILE A 22 -22.72 -10.92 -6.47
C ILE A 22 -22.21 -11.54 -5.16
N ALA A 23 -21.04 -11.10 -4.68
CA ALA A 23 -20.48 -11.56 -3.41
C ALA A 23 -21.47 -11.39 -2.25
N ARG A 24 -22.20 -10.26 -2.22
CA ARG A 24 -23.17 -9.97 -1.17
C ARG A 24 -24.38 -10.91 -1.19
N VAL A 25 -24.84 -11.29 -2.38
CA VAL A 25 -25.97 -12.21 -2.54
C VAL A 25 -25.52 -13.66 -2.25
N GLU A 26 -24.41 -14.09 -2.84
CA GLU A 26 -23.96 -15.48 -2.82
C GLU A 26 -23.25 -15.88 -1.52
N SER A 27 -22.51 -14.95 -0.87
CA SER A 27 -21.69 -15.28 0.30
C SER A 27 -22.34 -14.95 1.64
N TYR A 28 -23.60 -14.49 1.65
CA TYR A 28 -24.25 -14.00 2.87
C TYR A 28 -24.19 -15.02 4.01
N ASP A 29 -24.56 -16.28 3.75
CA ASP A 29 -24.64 -17.32 4.78
C ASP A 29 -23.27 -17.68 5.36
N VAL A 30 -22.23 -17.77 4.52
CA VAL A 30 -20.85 -18.02 4.96
C VAL A 30 -20.37 -16.88 5.85
N LEU A 31 -20.69 -15.63 5.49
CA LEU A 31 -20.28 -14.46 6.26
C LEU A 31 -20.97 -14.37 7.62
N GLN A 32 -22.21 -14.86 7.75
CA GLN A 32 -22.91 -14.94 9.05
C GLN A 32 -22.20 -15.82 10.08
N GLY A 33 -21.36 -16.77 9.63
CA GLY A 33 -20.55 -17.62 10.50
C GLY A 33 -19.49 -16.86 11.30
N PHE A 34 -19.05 -15.68 10.85
CA PHE A 34 -18.06 -14.87 11.56
C PHE A 34 -18.72 -14.06 12.69
N GLN A 35 -18.55 -14.53 13.93
CA GLN A 35 -19.14 -13.90 15.10
C GLN A 35 -18.28 -12.76 15.64
N VAL A 36 -18.78 -11.52 15.53
CA VAL A 36 -18.18 -10.32 16.12
C VAL A 36 -19.19 -9.67 17.06
N LYS A 37 -18.80 -9.45 18.32
CA LYS A 37 -19.69 -8.91 19.37
C LYS A 37 -20.19 -7.49 19.09
N ASN A 38 -19.33 -6.64 18.51
CA ASN A 38 -19.67 -5.24 18.23
C ASN A 38 -20.30 -5.13 16.83
N LEU A 39 -21.52 -4.59 16.73
CA LEU A 39 -22.26 -4.47 15.45
C LEU A 39 -21.54 -3.60 14.42
N THR A 40 -20.94 -2.49 14.83
CA THR A 40 -20.17 -1.63 13.91
C THR A 40 -18.93 -2.35 13.39
N ALA A 41 -18.24 -3.10 14.26
CA ALA A 41 -17.12 -3.93 13.84
C ALA A 41 -17.57 -5.08 12.91
N ARG A 42 -18.73 -5.69 13.17
CA ARG A 42 -19.34 -6.72 12.32
C ARG A 42 -19.62 -6.17 10.92
N ASN A 43 -20.26 -5.01 10.81
CA ASN A 43 -20.57 -4.40 9.51
C ASN A 43 -19.31 -4.05 8.72
N ARG A 44 -18.27 -3.53 9.40
CA ARG A 44 -16.96 -3.27 8.76
C ARG A 44 -16.30 -4.56 8.29
N LEU A 45 -16.28 -5.60 9.12
CA LEU A 45 -15.75 -6.91 8.75
C LEU A 45 -16.46 -7.46 7.51
N PHE A 46 -17.80 -7.43 7.51
CA PHE A 46 -18.60 -7.93 6.40
C PHE A 46 -18.29 -7.17 5.11
N ASN A 47 -18.20 -5.84 5.18
CA ASN A 47 -17.82 -5.02 4.02
C ASN A 47 -16.43 -5.39 3.48
N GLU A 48 -15.43 -5.60 4.35
CA GLU A 48 -14.09 -6.00 3.92
C GLU A 48 -14.05 -7.43 3.36
N LEU A 49 -14.78 -8.38 3.94
CA LEU A 49 -14.89 -9.74 3.41
C LEU A 49 -15.61 -9.77 2.06
N LEU A 50 -16.64 -8.94 1.87
CA LEU A 50 -17.30 -8.80 0.58
C LEU A 50 -16.37 -8.19 -0.47
N ASN A 51 -15.57 -7.19 -0.11
CA ASN A 51 -14.53 -6.65 -0.99
C ASN A 51 -13.48 -7.72 -1.33
N TYR A 52 -13.12 -8.58 -0.37
CA TYR A 52 -12.21 -9.70 -0.60
C TYR A 52 -12.79 -10.71 -1.60
N VAL A 53 -14.05 -11.13 -1.42
CA VAL A 53 -14.72 -12.06 -2.34
C VAL A 53 -14.87 -11.42 -3.72
N ALA A 54 -15.27 -10.16 -3.81
CA ALA A 54 -15.36 -9.43 -5.08
C ALA A 54 -14.01 -9.40 -5.81
N ALA A 55 -12.92 -9.11 -5.09
CA ALA A 55 -11.57 -9.17 -5.65
C ALA A 55 -11.20 -10.58 -6.12
N ALA A 56 -11.60 -11.64 -5.39
CA ALA A 56 -11.35 -13.02 -5.79
C ALA A 56 -12.19 -13.47 -6.99
N ILE A 57 -13.38 -12.90 -7.21
CA ILE A 57 -14.20 -13.12 -8.41
C ILE A 57 -13.53 -12.48 -9.63
N VAL A 58 -13.11 -11.20 -9.52
CA VAL A 58 -12.49 -10.46 -10.64
C VAL A 58 -11.07 -10.94 -10.92
N MET A 59 -10.33 -11.35 -9.89
CA MET A 59 -8.97 -11.86 -9.96
C MET A 59 -8.89 -13.26 -9.30
N PRO A 60 -9.34 -14.32 -10.01
CA PRO A 60 -9.29 -15.70 -9.52
C PRO A 60 -7.89 -16.10 -9.08
N TYR A 61 -7.79 -16.82 -7.97
CA TYR A 61 -6.52 -17.02 -7.26
C TYR A 61 -5.42 -17.63 -8.15
N ASP A 62 -5.70 -18.77 -8.78
CA ASP A 62 -4.72 -19.49 -9.60
C ASP A 62 -4.28 -18.68 -10.81
N ALA A 63 -5.24 -18.15 -11.58
CA ALA A 63 -4.94 -17.31 -12.73
C ALA A 63 -4.13 -16.08 -12.35
N PHE A 64 -4.48 -15.41 -11.24
CA PHE A 64 -3.77 -14.24 -10.77
C PHE A 64 -2.36 -14.58 -10.28
N TYR A 65 -2.21 -15.69 -9.55
CA TYR A 65 -0.91 -16.19 -9.10
C TYR A 65 0.02 -16.51 -10.27
N ASP A 66 -0.49 -17.22 -11.28
CA ASP A 66 0.28 -17.61 -12.46
C ASP A 66 0.74 -16.38 -13.25
N VAL A 67 -0.13 -15.38 -13.44
CA VAL A 67 0.25 -14.12 -14.10
C VAL A 67 1.26 -13.36 -13.25
N ALA A 68 1.01 -13.20 -11.94
CA ALA A 68 1.88 -12.44 -11.06
C ALA A 68 3.29 -13.02 -10.98
N THR A 69 3.43 -14.34 -10.86
CA THR A 69 4.74 -15.00 -10.83
C THR A 69 5.42 -14.96 -12.19
N LYS A 70 4.70 -15.24 -13.28
CA LYS A 70 5.24 -15.22 -14.65
C LYS A 70 5.74 -13.84 -15.07
N THR A 71 5.06 -12.77 -14.67
CA THR A 71 5.46 -11.39 -14.98
C THR A 71 6.40 -10.79 -13.94
N ARG A 72 6.85 -11.59 -12.95
CA ARG A 72 7.67 -11.10 -11.84
C ARG A 72 7.06 -9.88 -11.16
N TYR A 73 5.78 -9.98 -10.84
CA TYR A 73 5.02 -8.96 -10.13
C TYR A 73 4.97 -7.59 -10.83
N ASP A 74 5.03 -7.56 -12.17
CA ASP A 74 4.70 -6.37 -12.98
C ASP A 74 3.22 -6.01 -12.80
N ILE A 75 2.95 -4.98 -11.98
CA ILE A 75 1.60 -4.57 -11.57
C ILE A 75 0.79 -4.08 -12.78
N ASP A 76 1.43 -3.39 -13.72
CA ASP A 76 0.74 -2.87 -14.91
C ASP A 76 0.34 -4.01 -15.86
N ARG A 77 1.21 -5.01 -16.04
CA ARG A 77 0.85 -6.22 -16.82
C ARG A 77 -0.27 -7.01 -16.15
N ILE A 78 -0.23 -7.17 -14.84
CA ILE A 78 -1.30 -7.85 -14.10
C ILE A 78 -2.60 -7.06 -14.23
N ALA A 79 -2.56 -5.74 -14.05
CA ALA A 79 -3.73 -4.87 -14.20
C ALA A 79 -4.36 -4.99 -15.59
N ALA A 80 -3.55 -4.98 -16.64
CA ALA A 80 -4.01 -5.18 -18.01
C ALA A 80 -4.64 -6.56 -18.23
N ALA A 81 -4.05 -7.63 -17.67
CA ALA A 81 -4.55 -8.99 -17.83
C ALA A 81 -5.94 -9.22 -17.22
N PHE A 82 -6.27 -8.51 -16.13
CA PHE A 82 -7.55 -8.66 -15.42
C PHE A 82 -8.51 -7.48 -15.64
N GLY A 83 -8.12 -6.44 -16.38
CA GLY A 83 -8.94 -5.24 -16.59
C GLY A 83 -9.22 -4.46 -15.30
N VAL A 84 -8.24 -4.41 -14.39
CA VAL A 84 -8.35 -3.83 -13.04
C VAL A 84 -7.39 -2.66 -12.86
N THR A 85 -7.57 -1.88 -11.79
CA THR A 85 -6.68 -0.76 -11.45
C THR A 85 -5.42 -1.22 -10.71
N PHE A 86 -4.40 -0.37 -10.69
CA PHE A 86 -3.18 -0.56 -9.90
C PHE A 86 -3.50 -0.88 -8.42
N GLU A 87 -4.43 -0.14 -7.81
CA GLU A 87 -4.81 -0.35 -6.40
C GLU A 87 -5.52 -1.69 -6.17
N GLN A 88 -6.33 -2.15 -7.13
CA GLN A 88 -6.99 -3.46 -7.06
C GLN A 88 -5.96 -4.60 -7.13
N VAL A 89 -4.98 -4.52 -8.04
CA VAL A 89 -3.87 -5.47 -8.10
C VAL A 89 -3.08 -5.45 -6.81
N ALA A 90 -2.70 -4.27 -6.32
CA ALA A 90 -1.95 -4.11 -5.08
C ALA A 90 -2.66 -4.76 -3.90
N HIS A 91 -3.97 -4.54 -3.76
CA HIS A 91 -4.75 -5.20 -2.72
C HIS A 91 -4.82 -6.72 -2.90
N ARG A 92 -4.92 -7.22 -4.13
CA ARG A 92 -4.98 -8.67 -4.38
C ARG A 92 -3.65 -9.35 -4.06
N LEU A 93 -2.52 -8.70 -4.34
CA LEU A 93 -1.17 -9.19 -4.03
C LEU A 93 -0.97 -9.44 -2.52
N THR A 94 -1.58 -8.64 -1.64
CA THR A 94 -1.50 -8.88 -0.18
C THR A 94 -2.30 -10.11 0.29
N THR A 95 -2.95 -10.86 -0.61
CA THR A 95 -3.79 -12.01 -0.25
C THR A 95 -3.31 -13.34 -0.83
N LEU A 96 -2.14 -13.36 -1.47
CA LEU A 96 -1.59 -14.56 -2.10
C LEU A 96 -0.92 -15.50 -1.08
N GLN A 97 -1.71 -16.07 -0.17
CA GLN A 97 -1.23 -16.93 0.93
C GLN A 97 -1.92 -18.30 1.00
N ALA A 98 -2.44 -18.83 -0.12
CA ALA A 98 -3.01 -20.16 -0.17
C ALA A 98 -1.93 -21.23 -0.08
N SER A 99 -2.22 -22.32 0.63
CA SER A 99 -1.30 -23.45 0.78
C SER A 99 -0.89 -24.02 -0.59
N GLY A 100 0.41 -24.23 -0.79
CA GLY A 100 0.99 -24.75 -2.03
C GLY A 100 1.19 -23.73 -3.16
N LYS A 101 0.61 -22.52 -3.07
CA LYS A 101 0.77 -21.44 -4.05
C LYS A 101 0.93 -20.07 -3.39
N GLN A 102 1.87 -19.96 -2.46
CA GLN A 102 2.15 -18.70 -1.77
C GLN A 102 2.94 -17.76 -2.69
N GLY A 103 2.49 -16.50 -2.77
CA GLY A 103 3.21 -15.42 -3.42
C GLY A 103 4.05 -14.63 -2.42
N ILE A 104 4.71 -13.57 -2.90
CA ILE A 104 5.46 -12.64 -2.04
C ILE A 104 4.53 -12.06 -0.95
N PRO A 105 4.97 -12.08 0.33
CA PRO A 105 4.21 -11.52 1.44
C PRO A 105 4.22 -9.98 1.39
N PHE A 106 3.32 -9.41 0.58
CA PHE A 106 3.14 -7.96 0.50
C PHE A 106 2.25 -7.41 1.62
N PHE A 107 2.60 -6.22 2.11
CA PHE A 107 1.70 -5.30 2.80
C PHE A 107 1.28 -4.15 1.86
N LEU A 108 0.18 -3.48 2.20
CA LEU A 108 -0.33 -2.31 1.49
C LEU A 108 -0.63 -1.18 2.47
N ILE A 109 -0.19 0.03 2.12
CA ILE A 109 -0.58 1.27 2.78
C ILE A 109 -1.19 2.20 1.73
N ARG A 110 -2.30 2.85 2.07
CA ARG A 110 -2.88 3.92 1.24
C ARG A 110 -2.92 5.22 2.01
N LEU A 111 -2.46 6.30 1.39
CA LEU A 111 -2.40 7.62 2.01
C LEU A 111 -2.87 8.73 1.09
N ASP A 112 -3.33 9.83 1.68
CA ASP A 112 -3.68 11.05 0.96
C ASP A 112 -2.50 12.03 0.86
N ARG A 113 -2.74 13.18 0.23
CA ARG A 113 -1.74 14.25 0.07
C ARG A 113 -1.22 14.90 1.34
N ALA A 114 -1.95 14.77 2.45
CA ALA A 114 -1.54 15.28 3.75
C ALA A 114 -0.75 14.22 4.54
N GLY A 115 -0.56 13.02 3.98
CA GLY A 115 0.08 11.90 4.65
C GLY A 115 -0.86 11.17 5.63
N ASN A 116 -2.18 11.38 5.55
CA ASN A 116 -3.13 10.61 6.33
C ASN A 116 -3.23 9.21 5.75
N ILE A 117 -2.96 8.21 6.59
CA ILE A 117 -3.15 6.81 6.21
C ILE A 117 -4.64 6.47 6.26
N THR A 118 -5.19 6.08 5.11
CA THR A 118 -6.62 5.75 4.94
C THR A 118 -6.89 4.26 4.80
N LYS A 119 -5.84 3.45 4.59
CA LYS A 119 -5.93 1.98 4.58
C LYS A 119 -4.58 1.37 4.94
N ARG A 120 -4.62 0.28 5.71
CA ARG A 120 -3.50 -0.61 5.98
C ARG A 120 -3.97 -2.04 5.76
N VAL A 121 -3.15 -2.84 5.07
CA VAL A 121 -3.31 -4.29 4.96
C VAL A 121 -1.94 -4.89 5.27
N ASN A 122 -1.84 -5.59 6.39
CA ASN A 122 -0.56 -6.08 6.90
C ASN A 122 -0.69 -7.56 7.32
N PRO A 123 -0.71 -8.50 6.36
CA PRO A 123 -0.85 -9.92 6.67
C PRO A 123 0.41 -10.52 7.30
N ASN A 124 1.56 -9.85 7.19
CA ASN A 124 2.88 -10.40 7.55
C ASN A 124 3.50 -9.72 8.78
N ASN A 125 2.72 -8.92 9.52
CA ASN A 125 3.16 -8.19 10.72
C ASN A 125 4.39 -7.30 10.49
N ALA A 126 4.51 -6.69 9.30
CA ALA A 126 5.58 -5.75 9.00
C ALA A 126 5.41 -4.46 9.83
N VAL A 127 6.40 -4.12 10.66
CA VAL A 127 6.38 -2.92 11.53
C VAL A 127 6.17 -1.64 10.71
N LEU A 128 6.78 -1.58 9.51
CA LEU A 128 6.62 -0.46 8.59
C LEU A 128 5.17 -0.29 8.13
N ALA A 129 4.43 -1.39 7.97
CA ALA A 129 3.04 -1.37 7.51
C ALA A 129 2.07 -0.89 8.60
N ASP A 130 2.33 -1.17 9.88
CA ASP A 130 1.48 -0.75 11.00
C ASP A 130 1.70 0.72 11.39
N PHE A 131 2.97 1.13 11.46
CA PHE A 131 3.34 2.40 12.08
C PHE A 131 4.00 3.40 11.12
N GLY A 132 4.46 2.94 9.96
CA GLY A 132 5.15 3.78 8.98
C GLY A 132 4.24 4.67 8.14
N GLY A 133 4.86 5.45 7.25
CA GLY A 133 4.17 6.28 6.25
C GLY A 133 4.28 7.79 6.47
N ARG A 134 4.97 8.22 7.53
CA ARG A 134 5.13 9.64 7.89
C ARG A 134 6.58 10.15 7.83
N CYS A 135 7.52 9.31 7.40
CA CYS A 135 8.89 9.73 7.17
C CYS A 135 9.02 10.31 5.75
N SER A 136 9.55 11.53 5.62
CA SER A 136 9.78 12.19 4.33
C SER A 136 10.97 11.63 3.54
N VAL A 137 11.87 10.87 4.20
CA VAL A 137 12.95 10.12 3.52
C VAL A 137 12.38 8.93 2.74
N TRP A 138 11.24 8.38 3.18
CA TRP A 138 10.49 7.41 2.39
C TRP A 138 9.79 8.13 1.24
N ASN A 139 10.18 7.80 0.00
CA ASN A 139 9.79 8.52 -1.22
C ASN A 139 8.32 8.35 -1.62
N ILE A 140 7.48 7.69 -0.82
CA ILE A 140 6.05 7.48 -1.10
C ILE A 140 5.32 8.79 -1.42
N HIS A 141 5.68 9.88 -0.74
CA HIS A 141 5.05 11.19 -0.93
C HIS A 141 5.42 11.84 -2.26
N ASN A 142 6.56 11.44 -2.85
CA ASN A 142 6.99 11.91 -4.17
C ASN A 142 6.07 11.41 -5.28
N ALA A 143 5.28 10.35 -5.05
CA ALA A 143 4.34 9.83 -6.03
C ALA A 143 3.34 10.92 -6.50
N LEU A 144 2.98 11.86 -5.63
CA LEU A 144 2.08 12.96 -5.99
C LEU A 144 2.72 13.99 -6.93
N GLN A 145 4.04 14.08 -6.95
CA GLN A 145 4.80 14.94 -7.87
C GLN A 145 4.92 14.32 -9.26
N SER A 146 4.88 12.98 -9.34
CA SER A 146 4.94 12.22 -10.59
C SER A 146 3.74 11.26 -10.69
N PRO A 147 2.53 11.78 -10.95
CA PRO A 147 1.33 10.96 -11.01
C PRO A 147 1.45 9.85 -12.05
N ASN A 148 0.93 8.67 -11.72
CA ASN A 148 0.96 7.47 -12.53
C ASN A 148 2.35 6.87 -12.80
N VAL A 149 3.40 7.41 -12.19
CA VAL A 149 4.74 6.82 -12.23
C VAL A 149 4.92 5.89 -11.03
N VAL A 150 5.43 4.69 -11.29
CA VAL A 150 5.83 3.76 -10.24
C VAL A 150 7.16 4.23 -9.65
N LEU A 151 7.18 4.47 -8.34
CA LEU A 151 8.38 4.77 -7.57
C LEU A 151 8.78 3.55 -6.76
N THR A 152 10.07 3.24 -6.76
CA THR A 152 10.65 2.18 -5.94
C THR A 152 11.63 2.73 -4.92
N GLN A 153 11.75 2.06 -3.78
CA GLN A 153 12.79 2.36 -2.79
C GLN A 153 13.04 1.15 -1.89
N ALA A 154 14.32 0.79 -1.71
CA ALA A 154 14.75 0.00 -0.57
C ALA A 154 14.87 0.91 0.65
N VAL A 155 14.33 0.47 1.79
CA VAL A 155 14.34 1.26 3.03
C VAL A 155 14.76 0.41 4.22
N GLU A 156 15.44 1.04 5.18
CA GLU A 156 15.88 0.39 6.42
C GLU A 156 15.35 1.15 7.64
N LEU A 157 14.76 0.42 8.58
CA LEU A 157 14.33 0.93 9.88
C LEU A 157 15.50 1.02 10.87
N PRO A 158 15.38 1.78 11.98
CA PRO A 158 16.46 1.89 12.98
C PRO A 158 16.91 0.54 13.58
N ASP A 159 16.01 -0.46 13.61
CA ASP A 159 16.30 -1.82 14.08
C ASP A 159 17.03 -2.69 13.04
N GLY A 160 17.36 -2.14 11.86
CA GLY A 160 18.02 -2.85 10.76
C GLY A 160 17.07 -3.63 9.86
N THR A 161 15.76 -3.65 10.13
CA THR A 161 14.79 -4.32 9.27
C THR A 161 14.67 -3.60 7.93
N ARG A 162 14.75 -4.35 6.82
CA ARG A 162 14.78 -3.81 5.46
C ARG A 162 13.56 -4.22 4.64
N TYR A 163 13.02 -3.26 3.92
CA TYR A 163 11.86 -3.46 3.05
C TYR A 163 12.14 -2.94 1.64
N ALA A 164 11.57 -3.62 0.66
CA ALA A 164 11.45 -3.11 -0.70
C ALA A 164 10.04 -2.52 -0.87
N THR A 165 9.95 -1.27 -1.32
CA THR A 165 8.67 -0.54 -1.41
C THR A 165 8.41 -0.04 -2.82
N ILE A 166 7.14 -0.06 -3.22
CA ILE A 166 6.64 0.37 -4.53
C ILE A 166 5.47 1.32 -4.28
N ALA A 167 5.49 2.51 -4.85
CA ALA A 167 4.46 3.53 -4.66
C ALA A 167 3.99 4.12 -5.99
N ARG A 168 2.68 4.36 -6.11
CA ARG A 168 2.09 5.06 -7.26
C ARG A 168 0.82 5.78 -6.83
N THR A 169 0.47 6.85 -7.53
CA THR A 169 -0.84 7.47 -7.36
C THR A 169 -1.98 6.59 -7.91
N THR A 170 -3.11 6.61 -7.23
CA THR A 170 -4.37 5.99 -7.66
C THR A 170 -5.48 7.03 -7.59
N ASP A 171 -6.43 6.95 -8.53
CA ASP A 171 -7.57 7.84 -8.62
C ASP A 171 -8.86 7.11 -8.27
N ARG A 172 -9.73 7.78 -7.51
CA ARG A 172 -11.09 7.29 -7.28
C ARG A 172 -12.00 7.80 -8.40
N SER A 173 -12.52 6.88 -9.20
CA SER A 173 -13.51 7.21 -10.23
C SER A 173 -14.78 7.78 -9.62
N VAL A 174 -14.99 9.09 -9.77
CA VAL A 174 -16.22 9.80 -9.42
C VAL A 174 -16.40 11.01 -10.33
N TYR A 175 -17.63 11.24 -10.78
CA TYR A 175 -17.99 12.48 -11.46
C TYR A 175 -18.20 13.62 -10.45
N SER A 176 -17.29 14.60 -10.39
CA SER A 176 -17.50 15.81 -9.59
C SER A 176 -16.78 17.04 -10.12
N ARG A 177 -17.55 18.07 -10.47
CA ARG A 177 -16.98 19.36 -10.89
C ARG A 177 -16.30 20.15 -9.76
N LYS A 178 -16.67 19.88 -8.50
CA LYS A 178 -16.22 20.66 -7.32
C LYS A 178 -14.93 20.14 -6.68
N THR A 179 -14.61 18.86 -6.89
CA THR A 179 -13.50 18.18 -6.20
C THR A 179 -12.77 17.31 -7.22
N GLN A 180 -11.89 17.94 -7.98
CA GLN A 180 -11.21 17.34 -9.15
C GLN A 180 -9.99 16.52 -8.76
N ASP A 181 -9.15 17.02 -7.84
CA ASP A 181 -7.98 16.28 -7.40
C ASP A 181 -8.36 15.37 -6.21
N ARG A 182 -8.40 14.06 -6.48
CA ARG A 182 -8.72 13.00 -5.51
C ARG A 182 -7.65 11.92 -5.47
N ARG A 183 -6.44 12.26 -5.95
CA ARG A 183 -5.31 11.35 -5.99
C ARG A 183 -4.97 10.89 -4.57
N MET A 184 -4.85 9.57 -4.44
CA MET A 184 -4.31 8.90 -3.28
C MET A 184 -2.99 8.24 -3.71
N ILE A 185 -2.17 7.82 -2.75
CA ILE A 185 -0.99 7.01 -3.01
C ILE A 185 -1.29 5.60 -2.51
N ALA A 186 -1.04 4.60 -3.35
CA ALA A 186 -0.99 3.20 -2.96
C ALA A 186 0.49 2.79 -2.88
N ALA A 187 0.90 2.29 -1.71
CA ALA A 187 2.26 1.83 -1.46
C ALA A 187 2.24 0.36 -1.06
N LEU A 188 2.85 -0.49 -1.87
CA LEU A 188 3.15 -1.88 -1.55
C LEU A 188 4.53 -1.98 -0.91
N GLY A 189 4.71 -2.97 -0.05
CA GLY A 189 6.05 -3.35 0.36
C GLY A 189 6.12 -4.79 0.83
N CYS A 190 7.34 -5.31 0.86
CA CYS A 190 7.69 -6.64 1.34
C CYS A 190 9.10 -6.59 1.94
N GLU A 191 9.53 -7.65 2.62
CA GLU A 191 10.92 -7.75 3.06
C GLU A 191 11.88 -7.67 1.87
N LEU A 192 13.02 -7.02 2.07
CA LEU A 192 13.98 -6.73 0.99
C LEU A 192 14.43 -7.98 0.21
N GLN A 193 14.49 -9.14 0.87
CA GLN A 193 14.90 -10.41 0.26
C GLN A 193 14.05 -10.84 -0.95
N PHE A 194 12.78 -10.38 -1.01
CA PHE A 194 11.86 -10.68 -2.12
C PHE A 194 12.02 -9.73 -3.31
N ALA A 195 12.81 -8.65 -3.19
CA ALA A 195 12.97 -7.65 -4.24
C ALA A 195 13.49 -8.25 -5.55
N LYS A 196 14.39 -9.23 -5.48
CA LYS A 196 14.96 -9.94 -6.63
C LYS A 196 13.91 -10.59 -7.54
N ASP A 197 12.75 -10.94 -7.00
CA ASP A 197 11.68 -11.63 -7.72
C ASP A 197 10.69 -10.64 -8.37
N ILE A 198 10.89 -9.33 -8.17
CA ILE A 198 9.99 -8.26 -8.63
C ILE A 198 10.69 -7.44 -9.72
N THR A 199 10.04 -7.30 -10.87
CA THR A 199 10.60 -6.62 -12.06
C THR A 199 11.05 -5.18 -11.81
N TYR A 200 10.38 -4.47 -10.89
CA TYR A 200 10.65 -3.06 -10.61
C TYR A 200 11.97 -2.82 -9.86
N PHE A 201 12.61 -3.86 -9.35
CA PHE A 201 13.90 -3.80 -8.68
C PHE A 201 15.04 -4.41 -9.51
N ASP A 202 14.80 -4.73 -10.79
CA ASP A 202 15.87 -5.11 -11.72
C ASP A 202 16.76 -3.92 -12.08
N GLU A 203 18.06 -4.19 -12.18
CA GLU A 203 19.10 -3.22 -12.55
C GLU A 203 18.94 -2.67 -13.98
N SER A 204 18.12 -3.32 -14.82
CA SER A 204 18.05 -3.06 -16.27
C SER A 204 17.12 -1.92 -16.69
N GLY A 205 16.40 -1.24 -15.78
CA GLY A 205 15.43 -0.22 -16.19
C GLY A 205 15.13 0.90 -15.19
N HIS A 206 15.29 0.66 -13.90
CA HIS A 206 15.07 1.67 -12.85
C HIS A 206 16.21 1.56 -11.84
N ARG A 207 16.74 2.70 -11.38
CA ARG A 207 17.79 2.74 -10.35
C ARG A 207 17.23 2.15 -9.06
N PHE A 208 17.33 0.83 -8.91
CA PHE A 208 17.23 0.23 -7.60
C PHE A 208 18.44 0.70 -6.80
N ASP A 209 18.18 1.50 -5.78
CA ASP A 209 19.22 1.87 -4.84
C ASP A 209 19.58 0.61 -4.06
N GLN A 210 20.77 0.07 -4.35
CA GLN A 210 21.29 -1.10 -3.61
C GLN A 210 21.54 -0.74 -2.15
N ASP A 211 21.65 0.55 -1.81
CA ASP A 211 21.77 1.03 -0.43
C ASP A 211 20.38 1.43 0.11
N PRO A 212 19.82 0.67 1.07
CA PRO A 212 18.51 0.99 1.63
C PRO A 212 18.51 2.35 2.32
N ALA A 213 17.57 3.22 1.95
CA ALA A 213 17.46 4.53 2.55
C ALA A 213 17.17 4.42 4.07
N PRO A 214 17.93 5.13 4.93
CA PRO A 214 17.73 5.06 6.37
C PRO A 214 16.50 5.86 6.78
N ILE A 215 15.35 5.19 6.92
CA ILE A 215 14.07 5.81 7.30
C ILE A 215 13.76 5.58 8.79
N GLY A 216 12.75 6.28 9.29
CA GLY A 216 12.08 5.95 10.54
C GLY A 216 10.57 5.73 10.31
N LEU A 217 9.85 5.34 11.36
CA LEU A 217 8.39 5.21 11.29
C LEU A 217 7.72 6.60 11.21
N ASN A 218 8.18 7.53 12.04
CA ASN A 218 7.83 8.96 12.06
C ASN A 218 8.88 9.72 12.89
N CYS A 219 8.97 11.05 12.78
CA CYS A 219 10.02 11.82 13.46
C CYS A 219 9.97 11.77 15.01
N GLN A 220 8.77 11.68 15.60
CA GLN A 220 8.59 11.68 17.06
C GLN A 220 9.06 10.37 17.71
N THR A 221 9.17 9.29 16.93
CA THR A 221 9.64 7.99 17.41
C THR A 221 10.88 7.50 16.67
N CYS A 222 11.56 8.35 15.90
CA CYS A 222 12.72 7.95 15.12
C CYS A 222 14.03 8.21 15.88
N GLU A 223 14.78 7.14 16.12
CA GLU A 223 16.05 7.13 16.85
C GLU A 223 17.26 7.61 16.02
N ARG A 224 17.10 7.83 14.72
CA ARG A 224 18.23 8.16 13.84
C ARG A 224 18.79 9.56 14.15
N HIS A 225 20.09 9.63 14.41
CA HIS A 225 20.83 10.89 14.49
C HIS A 225 21.16 11.44 13.11
N HIS A 226 21.46 12.74 13.05
CA HIS A 226 21.88 13.51 11.88
C HIS A 226 20.93 13.44 10.67
N CYS A 227 19.62 13.25 10.91
CA CYS A 227 18.63 13.21 9.84
C CYS A 227 18.32 14.62 9.32
N ALA A 228 18.79 14.94 8.10
CA ALA A 228 18.58 16.24 7.45
C ALA A 228 17.11 16.56 7.15
N GLN A 229 16.22 15.56 7.22
CA GLN A 229 14.78 15.69 6.95
C GLN A 229 13.92 15.69 8.23
N ARG A 230 14.56 15.79 9.41
CA ARG A 230 13.87 15.71 10.71
C ARG A 230 12.92 16.89 10.94
N ALA A 231 11.64 16.57 11.14
CA ALA A 231 10.58 17.56 11.39
C ALA A 231 10.19 17.71 12.88
N HIS A 232 10.49 16.73 13.73
CA HIS A 232 10.19 16.76 15.16
C HIS A 232 11.33 16.16 15.99
N HIS A 233 11.50 16.66 17.21
CA HIS A 233 12.36 16.04 18.21
C HIS A 233 11.75 14.68 18.64
N PRO A 234 12.55 13.60 18.70
CA PRO A 234 12.07 12.31 19.15
C PRO A 234 11.74 12.32 20.65
N LEU A 235 10.77 11.52 21.07
CA LEU A 235 10.29 11.51 22.46
C LEU A 235 11.21 10.73 23.41
N HIS A 236 11.98 9.77 22.89
CA HIS A 236 12.78 8.84 23.70
C HIS A 236 14.28 8.91 23.41
N VAL A 237 14.71 9.82 22.52
CA VAL A 237 16.13 10.06 22.22
C VAL A 237 16.44 11.52 22.47
N THR A 238 17.58 11.79 23.11
CA THR A 238 18.12 13.14 23.24
C THR A 238 19.01 13.41 22.03
N LEU A 239 18.68 14.43 21.25
CA LEU A 239 19.52 14.88 20.15
C LEU A 239 20.53 15.91 20.67
N ASN A 240 21.75 15.88 20.14
CA ASN A 240 22.78 16.84 20.51
C ASN A 240 22.47 18.19 19.86
N PHE A 241 22.53 19.25 20.67
CA PHE A 241 22.35 20.61 20.20
C PHE A 241 23.42 21.54 20.78
N GLU A 242 24.34 21.98 19.92
CA GLU A 242 25.44 22.89 20.22
C GLU A 242 25.12 24.31 19.71
N THR A 243 25.02 25.29 20.60
CA THR A 243 24.63 26.67 20.22
C THR A 243 25.60 27.38 19.28
N HIS A 244 26.84 26.89 19.17
CA HIS A 244 27.90 27.45 18.33
C HIS A 244 28.02 26.77 16.95
N ARG A 245 27.14 25.81 16.64
CA ARG A 245 27.13 25.05 15.39
C ARG A 245 25.80 25.23 14.66
N ARG A 246 25.82 25.26 13.33
CA ARG A 246 24.59 25.28 12.52
C ARG A 246 24.38 23.91 11.88
N GLY A 247 23.31 23.24 12.29
CA GLY A 247 22.96 21.90 11.84
C GLY A 247 22.13 21.89 10.58
N ALA A 248 21.91 20.67 10.06
CA ALA A 248 21.00 20.44 8.94
C ALA A 248 19.53 20.72 9.32
N THR A 249 19.18 20.58 10.62
CA THR A 249 17.84 20.85 11.12
C THR A 249 17.90 21.68 12.41
N ARG A 250 16.74 22.19 12.85
CA ARG A 250 16.62 22.93 14.12
C ARG A 250 16.74 22.06 15.38
N TYR A 251 16.82 20.75 15.23
CA TYR A 251 16.78 19.79 16.33
C TYR A 251 18.13 19.14 16.63
N GLU A 252 19.09 19.24 15.70
CA GLU A 252 20.38 18.56 15.80
C GLU A 252 21.40 19.25 14.89
N ASN A 253 22.58 19.57 15.43
CA ASN A 253 23.65 20.33 14.77
C ASN A 253 25.07 19.87 15.14
#